data_AF-A0A9D6M673-F1
#
_entry.id   AF-A0A9D6M673-F1
#
_cell.length_a   1.000
_cell.length_b   1.000
_cell.length_c   1.000
_cell.angle_alpha   90.00
_cell.angle_beta   90.00
_cell.angle_gamma   90.00
#
_symmetry.space_group_name_H-M   'P 1'
#
loop_
_entity.id
_entity.type
_entity.pdbx_description
1 polymer ?
#
loop_
_entity_poly.entity_id
_entity_poly.type
_entity_poly.pdbx_seq_one_letter_code
_entity_poly.pdbx_strand_id
1 'polypeptide(L)'
;MSPVPVFMYHHVSPHRGDMVTVTPDVLEAQMRFLKEAGYRTLSAEEIVSHAGGKSAVSGKAVAITFDDGYLDNYMYAFPILKKYNIKTTIFIVIDWVEKSSEFVIAKGFSPEAISVDKIASPEPALSEKARLLRYARNDESEGARNDKTLPNHNECKRLINEGKTSEVIMNWDMIKEMQQSGLVDFYSHTMSHRKCAEISEEELIK
;
A
#
# COMPACT_ATOMS: atom_id res chain seq x y z
N MET A 1 25.56 1.51 13.32
CA MET A 1 24.37 0.80 12.83
C MET A 1 24.06 1.34 11.45
N SER A 2 23.85 0.49 10.45
CA SER A 2 23.60 0.96 9.08
C SER A 2 22.18 1.52 8.98
N PRO A 3 21.97 2.70 8.35
CA PRO A 3 20.62 3.21 8.16
C PRO A 3 19.83 2.29 7.24
N VAL A 4 18.53 2.11 7.55
CA VAL A 4 17.59 1.37 6.72
C VAL A 4 16.60 2.36 6.10
N PRO A 5 16.56 2.51 4.77
CA PRO A 5 15.55 3.34 4.10
C PRO A 5 14.15 2.76 4.31
N VAL A 6 13.18 3.64 4.57
CA VAL A 6 11.76 3.31 4.66
C VAL A 6 11.04 4.01 3.49
N PHE A 7 10.43 3.23 2.61
CA PHE A 7 9.60 3.75 1.52
C PHE A 7 8.14 3.69 1.93
N MET A 8 7.48 4.84 1.91
CA MET A 8 6.09 5.02 2.33
C MET A 8 5.21 5.29 1.11
N TYR A 9 4.13 4.54 1.02
CA TYR A 9 3.10 4.63 -0.01
C TYR A 9 1.73 4.87 0.63
N HIS A 10 0.73 5.28 -0.16
CA HIS A 10 -0.67 5.31 0.28
C HIS A 10 -1.52 4.54 -0.71
N HIS A 11 -1.62 5.05 -1.93
CA HIS A 11 -2.46 4.49 -2.99
C HIS A 11 -1.66 3.77 -4.07
N VAL A 12 -2.23 2.70 -4.62
CA VAL A 12 -1.72 1.97 -5.79
C VAL A 12 -2.83 1.88 -6.82
N SER A 13 -2.91 2.84 -7.73
CA SER A 13 -4.07 2.97 -8.62
C SER A 13 -3.66 3.34 -10.05
N PRO A 14 -4.35 2.82 -11.08
CA PRO A 14 -4.17 3.29 -12.47
C PRO A 14 -4.49 4.78 -12.65
N HIS A 15 -5.22 5.38 -11.71
CA HIS A 15 -5.51 6.82 -11.74
C HIS A 15 -4.25 7.62 -11.46
N ARG A 16 -3.84 8.42 -12.45
CA ARG A 16 -2.74 9.38 -12.31
C ARG A 16 -3.33 10.75 -11.97
N GLY A 17 -2.83 11.42 -10.92
CA GLY A 17 -3.24 12.80 -10.67
C GLY A 17 -3.23 13.32 -9.23
N ASP A 18 -2.73 12.57 -8.25
CA ASP A 18 -2.50 13.10 -6.91
C ASP A 18 -1.08 12.81 -6.39
N MET A 19 -0.69 13.51 -5.32
CA MET A 19 0.69 13.47 -4.79
C MET A 19 1.03 12.19 -4.03
N VAL A 20 0.04 11.32 -3.77
CA VAL A 20 0.17 10.16 -2.86
C VAL A 20 -0.16 8.82 -3.54
N THR A 21 -0.37 8.83 -4.86
CA THR A 21 -0.69 7.65 -5.66
C THR A 21 0.49 7.24 -6.53
N VAL A 22 0.83 5.95 -6.48
CA VAL A 22 1.71 5.30 -7.46
C VAL A 22 0.87 4.40 -8.37
N THR A 23 1.26 4.24 -9.62
CA THR A 23 0.57 3.28 -10.50
C THR A 23 1.05 1.84 -10.27
N PRO A 24 0.23 0.82 -10.57
CA PRO A 24 0.62 -0.58 -10.41
C PRO A 24 1.90 -0.94 -11.18
N ASP A 25 2.10 -0.41 -12.38
CA ASP A 25 3.30 -0.67 -13.21
C ASP A 25 4.57 -0.06 -12.60
N VAL A 26 4.45 1.11 -11.97
CA VAL A 26 5.56 1.75 -11.25
C VAL A 26 5.91 0.96 -10.00
N LEU A 27 4.91 0.60 -9.19
CA LEU A 27 5.14 -0.20 -7.99
C LEU A 27 5.78 -1.54 -8.35
N GLU A 28 5.27 -2.23 -9.38
CA GLU A 28 5.84 -3.48 -9.86
C GLU A 28 7.30 -3.31 -10.31
N ALA A 29 7.62 -2.26 -11.06
CA ALA A 29 9.00 -2.00 -11.46
C ALA A 29 9.92 -1.76 -10.24
N GLN A 30 9.45 -1.05 -9.23
CA GLN A 30 10.19 -0.82 -7.99
C GLN A 30 10.41 -2.11 -7.21
N MET A 31 9.37 -2.94 -7.02
CA MET A 31 9.47 -4.20 -6.29
C MET A 31 10.37 -5.22 -7.01
N ARG A 32 10.26 -5.29 -8.35
CA ARG A 32 11.16 -6.11 -9.18
C ARG A 32 12.60 -5.67 -9.01
N PHE A 33 12.88 -4.36 -9.09
CA PHE A 33 14.23 -3.84 -8.91
C PHE A 33 14.81 -4.23 -7.55
N LEU A 34 14.05 -4.07 -6.46
CA LEU A 34 14.50 -4.47 -5.13
C LEU A 34 14.86 -5.96 -5.09
N LYS A 35 14.01 -6.82 -5.66
CA LYS A 35 14.23 -8.26 -5.72
C LYS A 35 15.48 -8.63 -6.52
N GLU A 36 15.62 -8.10 -7.73
CA GLU A 36 16.74 -8.40 -8.64
C GLU A 36 18.07 -7.82 -8.15
N ALA A 37 18.05 -6.65 -7.51
CA ALA A 37 19.24 -6.03 -6.94
C ALA A 37 19.68 -6.65 -5.59
N GLY A 38 18.94 -7.64 -5.09
CA GLY A 38 19.26 -8.40 -3.89
C GLY A 38 18.93 -7.68 -2.58
N TYR A 39 17.94 -6.80 -2.58
CA TYR A 39 17.46 -6.17 -1.34
C TYR A 39 16.62 -7.15 -0.52
N ARG A 40 16.86 -7.15 0.79
CA ARG A 40 15.95 -7.75 1.78
C ARG A 40 14.94 -6.70 2.24
N THR A 41 13.66 -7.05 2.18
CA THR A 41 12.59 -6.25 2.76
C THR A 41 12.35 -6.67 4.21
N LEU A 42 12.35 -5.72 5.13
CA LEU A 42 12.19 -5.98 6.57
C LEU A 42 10.74 -5.79 7.02
N SER A 43 10.29 -6.64 7.95
CA SER A 43 9.08 -6.40 8.75
C SER A 43 9.31 -5.28 9.77
N ALA A 44 8.22 -4.73 10.32
CA ALA A 44 8.31 -3.73 11.39
C ALA A 44 9.06 -4.26 12.63
N GLU A 45 8.86 -5.53 13.00
CA GLU A 45 9.57 -6.15 14.12
C GLU A 45 11.08 -6.22 13.87
N GLU A 46 11.49 -6.57 12.64
CA GLU A 46 12.90 -6.58 12.25
C GLU A 46 13.53 -5.17 12.32
N ILE A 47 12.78 -4.13 11.93
CA ILE A 47 13.23 -2.73 12.02
C ILE A 47 13.39 -2.31 13.48
N VAL A 48 12.42 -2.63 14.36
CA VAL A 48 12.48 -2.30 15.79
C VAL A 48 13.63 -3.03 16.47
N SER A 49 13.79 -4.32 16.18
CA SER A 49 14.92 -5.13 16.68
C SER A 49 16.26 -4.57 16.22
N HIS A 50 16.33 -4.11 14.97
CA HIS A 50 17.51 -3.44 14.45
C HIS A 50 17.79 -2.15 15.19
N ALA A 51 16.85 -1.19 15.21
CA ALA A 51 17.01 0.10 15.86
C ALA A 51 17.36 -0.03 17.36
N GLY A 52 16.83 -1.05 18.04
CA GLY A 52 17.11 -1.35 19.44
C GLY A 52 18.44 -2.06 19.71
N GLY A 53 19.29 -2.31 18.71
CA GLY A 53 20.59 -2.96 18.89
C GLY A 53 20.53 -4.47 19.16
N LYS A 54 19.35 -5.09 19.04
CA LYS A 54 19.14 -6.52 19.30
C LYS A 54 19.53 -7.40 18.12
N SER A 55 19.45 -6.86 16.90
CA SER A 55 19.85 -7.56 15.67
C SER A 55 20.58 -6.63 14.71
N ALA A 56 21.67 -7.13 14.11
CA ALA A 56 22.34 -6.42 13.04
C ALA A 56 21.72 -6.82 11.70
N VAL A 57 21.12 -5.87 11.00
CA VAL A 57 20.77 -6.02 9.59
C VAL A 57 22.05 -5.81 8.78
N SER A 58 22.47 -6.85 8.05
CA SER A 58 23.61 -6.80 7.15
C SER A 58 23.16 -6.74 5.69
N GLY A 59 24.00 -6.15 4.84
CA GLY A 59 23.73 -6.06 3.40
C GLY A 59 22.69 -5.01 3.01
N LYS A 60 22.06 -5.21 1.84
CA LYS A 60 21.06 -4.29 1.29
C LYS A 60 19.70 -4.58 1.92
N ALA A 61 19.18 -3.65 2.70
CA ALA A 61 17.87 -3.78 3.32
C ALA A 61 17.05 -2.51 3.19
N VAL A 62 15.73 -2.68 3.04
CA VAL A 62 14.74 -1.60 2.97
C VAL A 62 13.49 -2.03 3.73
N ALA A 63 12.68 -1.05 4.12
CA ALA A 63 11.32 -1.27 4.62
C ALA A 63 10.31 -0.67 3.64
N ILE A 64 9.20 -1.37 3.44
CA ILE A 64 8.08 -0.92 2.60
C ILE A 64 6.87 -0.74 3.51
N THR A 65 6.29 0.46 3.50
CA THR A 65 5.12 0.79 4.30
C THR A 65 4.00 1.37 3.45
N PHE A 66 2.75 1.08 3.83
CA PHE A 66 1.56 1.77 3.34
C PHE A 66 0.81 2.36 4.52
N ASP A 67 0.20 3.52 4.32
CA ASP A 67 -0.66 4.17 5.31
C ASP A 67 -2.14 4.08 4.89
N ASP A 68 -3.04 4.43 5.80
CA ASP A 68 -4.50 4.53 5.66
C ASP A 68 -5.29 3.21 5.48
N GLY A 69 -4.75 2.21 4.78
CA GLY A 69 -5.44 0.93 4.56
C GLY A 69 -6.46 0.93 3.42
N TYR A 70 -6.20 1.69 2.36
CA TYR A 70 -7.09 1.77 1.19
C TYR A 70 -7.27 0.43 0.49
N LEU A 71 -8.46 0.24 -0.10
CA LEU A 71 -8.86 -0.97 -0.82
C LEU A 71 -7.88 -1.32 -1.95
N ASP A 72 -7.30 -0.32 -2.60
CA ASP A 72 -6.34 -0.49 -3.69
C ASP A 72 -5.02 -1.18 -3.24
N ASN A 73 -4.70 -1.16 -1.93
CA ASN A 73 -3.58 -1.89 -1.36
C ASN A 73 -3.81 -3.41 -1.50
N TYR A 74 -5.05 -3.88 -1.29
CA TYR A 74 -5.42 -5.27 -1.54
C TYR A 74 -5.55 -5.56 -3.03
N MET A 75 -6.24 -4.69 -3.78
CA MET A 75 -6.56 -4.97 -5.19
C MET A 75 -5.33 -4.98 -6.10
N TYR A 76 -4.41 -4.03 -5.91
CA TYR A 76 -3.30 -3.79 -6.83
C TYR A 76 -1.95 -4.06 -6.19
N ALA A 77 -1.71 -3.61 -4.96
CA ALA A 77 -0.40 -3.79 -4.33
C ALA A 77 -0.16 -5.25 -3.94
N PHE A 78 -1.10 -5.89 -3.24
CA PHE A 78 -0.90 -7.23 -2.67
C PHE A 78 -0.51 -8.32 -3.70
N PRO A 79 -1.11 -8.41 -4.88
CA PRO A 79 -0.65 -9.34 -5.92
C PRO A 79 0.81 -9.10 -6.36
N ILE A 80 1.24 -7.83 -6.47
CA ILE A 80 2.62 -7.47 -6.81
C ILE A 80 3.56 -7.86 -5.67
N LEU A 81 3.20 -7.56 -4.42
CA LEU A 81 3.98 -7.94 -3.23
C LEU A 81 4.18 -9.46 -3.15
N LYS A 82 3.11 -10.25 -3.41
CA LYS A 82 3.18 -11.71 -3.51
C LYS A 82 4.14 -12.15 -4.62
N LYS A 83 4.02 -11.59 -5.82
CA LYS A 83 4.83 -11.95 -7.00
C LYS A 83 6.34 -11.84 -6.74
N TYR A 84 6.77 -10.80 -6.02
CA TYR A 84 8.20 -10.57 -5.75
C TYR A 84 8.64 -10.99 -4.33
N ASN A 85 7.73 -11.54 -3.53
CA ASN A 85 7.96 -11.93 -2.13
C ASN A 85 8.51 -10.75 -1.31
N ILE A 86 7.81 -9.62 -1.36
CA ILE A 86 8.13 -8.39 -0.65
C ILE A 86 7.41 -8.39 0.70
N LYS A 87 8.18 -8.30 1.79
CA LYS A 87 7.62 -8.04 3.11
C LYS A 87 7.18 -6.58 3.20
N THR A 88 6.03 -6.32 3.80
CA THR A 88 5.42 -4.98 3.84
C THR A 88 4.69 -4.78 5.16
N THR A 89 4.68 -3.54 5.64
CA THR A 89 3.87 -3.12 6.78
C THR A 89 2.76 -2.18 6.31
N ILE A 90 1.52 -2.39 6.74
CA ILE A 90 0.42 -1.46 6.48
C ILE A 90 -0.09 -0.87 7.79
N PHE A 91 -0.09 0.45 7.91
CA PHE A 91 -0.69 1.17 9.03
C PHE A 91 -2.15 1.46 8.67
N ILE A 92 -3.09 0.88 9.40
CA ILE A 92 -4.53 0.98 9.12
C ILE A 92 -5.26 1.90 10.08
N VAL A 93 -6.24 2.65 9.59
CA VAL A 93 -7.17 3.41 10.42
C VAL A 93 -8.27 2.46 10.90
N ILE A 94 -8.29 2.16 12.20
CA ILE A 94 -9.12 1.06 12.74
C ILE A 94 -10.62 1.31 12.47
N ASP A 95 -11.13 2.52 12.77
CA ASP A 95 -12.54 2.86 12.59
C ASP A 95 -12.99 2.77 11.12
N TRP A 96 -12.09 3.01 10.16
CA TRP A 96 -12.41 2.86 8.75
C TRP A 96 -12.55 1.39 8.35
N VAL A 97 -11.66 0.53 8.85
CA VAL A 97 -11.72 -0.92 8.59
C VAL A 97 -12.95 -1.55 9.23
N GLU A 98 -13.31 -1.14 10.45
CA GLU A 98 -14.54 -1.60 11.13
C GLU A 98 -15.78 -1.26 10.28
N LYS A 99 -15.93 0.01 9.88
CA LYS A 99 -17.04 0.47 9.03
C LYS A 99 -17.08 -0.23 7.66
N SER A 100 -15.92 -0.52 7.07
CA SER A 100 -15.84 -1.29 5.83
C SER A 100 -16.36 -2.72 6.03
N SER A 101 -16.05 -3.33 7.18
CA SER A 101 -16.39 -4.72 7.50
C SER A 101 -17.87 -4.93 7.86
N GLU A 102 -18.51 -3.96 8.51
CA GLU A 102 -19.96 -3.99 8.78
C GLU A 102 -20.79 -4.18 7.51
N PHE A 103 -20.37 -3.57 6.40
CA PHE A 103 -21.06 -3.67 5.11
C PHE A 103 -20.92 -5.04 4.45
N VAL A 104 -19.74 -5.68 4.58
CA VAL A 104 -19.47 -7.02 4.04
C VAL A 104 -20.33 -8.07 4.72
N ILE A 105 -20.48 -7.98 6.04
CA ILE A 105 -21.38 -8.84 6.82
C ILE A 105 -22.83 -8.71 6.33
N ALA A 106 -23.24 -7.51 5.91
CA ALA A 106 -24.61 -7.24 5.45
C ALA A 106 -24.92 -7.71 4.01
N LYS A 107 -23.92 -7.83 3.12
CA LYS A 107 -24.17 -8.10 1.68
C LYS A 107 -23.37 -9.24 1.04
N GLY A 108 -22.38 -9.82 1.72
CA GLY A 108 -21.50 -10.85 1.17
C GLY A 108 -20.44 -10.28 0.22
N PHE A 109 -19.18 -10.70 0.38
CA PHE A 109 -18.05 -10.29 -0.47
C PHE A 109 -17.68 -11.42 -1.46
N SER A 110 -17.35 -11.07 -2.72
CA SER A 110 -16.73 -11.98 -3.70
C SER A 110 -15.44 -11.35 -4.25
N PRO A 111 -14.27 -11.93 -3.95
CA PRO A 111 -12.96 -11.44 -4.43
C PRO A 111 -12.65 -11.75 -5.91
N GLU A 112 -13.48 -12.52 -6.61
CA GLU A 112 -13.14 -13.09 -7.92
C GLU A 112 -13.23 -12.09 -9.10
N ALA A 113 -13.68 -10.86 -8.86
CA ALA A 113 -13.99 -9.89 -9.92
C ALA A 113 -12.79 -9.15 -10.53
N ILE A 114 -11.58 -9.24 -9.96
CA ILE A 114 -10.44 -8.41 -10.39
C ILE A 114 -9.22 -9.31 -10.65
N SER A 115 -9.09 -9.79 -11.89
CA SER A 115 -7.95 -10.59 -12.33
C SER A 115 -6.75 -9.71 -12.69
N VAL A 116 -5.63 -9.92 -12.01
CA VAL A 116 -4.34 -9.23 -12.25
C VAL A 116 -3.84 -9.34 -13.69
N ASP A 117 -4.20 -10.42 -14.40
CA ASP A 117 -3.77 -10.66 -15.79
C ASP A 117 -4.29 -9.63 -16.80
N LYS A 118 -5.26 -8.77 -16.40
CA LYS A 118 -5.78 -7.68 -17.25
C LYS A 118 -5.08 -6.33 -17.03
N ILE A 119 -4.20 -6.20 -16.03
CA ILE A 119 -3.63 -4.91 -15.61
C ILE A 119 -2.32 -4.60 -16.34
N ALA A 120 -1.66 -5.58 -16.96
CA ALA A 120 -0.40 -5.37 -17.67
C ALA A 120 -0.55 -5.59 -19.18
N SER A 121 -0.47 -4.50 -19.95
CA SER A 121 0.11 -4.57 -21.31
C SER A 121 1.55 -4.09 -21.23
N PRO A 122 2.54 -4.84 -21.75
CA PRO A 122 3.92 -4.37 -21.75
C PRO A 122 4.06 -3.17 -22.69
N GLU A 123 4.43 -2.00 -22.16
CA GLU A 123 4.90 -0.88 -22.98
C GLU A 123 6.23 -1.25 -23.69
N PRO A 124 6.52 -0.65 -24.86
CA PRO A 124 7.68 -1.01 -25.68
C PRO A 124 9.02 -0.77 -24.98
N ALA A 125 10.03 -1.49 -25.45
CA ALA A 125 11.35 -1.66 -24.82
C ALA A 125 12.13 -0.35 -24.61
N LEU A 126 11.89 0.33 -23.50
CA LEU A 126 12.82 1.30 -22.92
C LEU A 126 13.91 0.56 -22.14
N SER A 127 15.13 1.11 -22.14
CA SER A 127 16.19 0.60 -21.25
C SER A 127 15.80 0.77 -19.78
N GLU A 128 16.23 -0.13 -18.89
CA GLU A 128 15.94 -0.12 -17.44
C GLU A 128 16.15 1.27 -16.82
N LYS A 129 17.27 1.91 -17.16
CA LYS A 129 17.64 3.25 -16.69
C LYS A 129 16.70 4.33 -17.22
N ALA A 130 16.26 4.24 -18.48
CA ALA A 130 15.31 5.18 -19.05
C ALA A 130 13.91 5.01 -18.44
N ARG A 131 13.49 3.77 -18.14
CA ARG A 131 12.23 3.49 -17.42
C ARG A 131 12.26 4.09 -16.01
N LEU A 132 13.29 3.80 -15.24
CA LEU A 132 13.44 4.31 -13.87
C LEU A 132 13.52 5.84 -13.84
N LEU A 133 14.22 6.47 -14.79
CA LEU A 133 14.27 7.93 -14.90
C LEU A 133 12.94 8.56 -15.31
N ARG A 134 12.16 7.91 -16.20
CA ARG A 134 10.80 8.37 -16.57
C ARG A 134 9.87 8.32 -15.36
N TYR A 135 9.90 7.23 -14.60
CA TYR A 135 9.10 7.07 -13.38
C TYR A 135 9.53 8.02 -12.26
N ALA A 136 10.84 8.23 -12.07
CA ALA A 136 11.35 9.17 -11.06
C ALA A 136 11.07 10.65 -11.39
N ARG A 137 10.70 10.97 -12.63
CA ARG A 137 10.40 12.33 -13.08
C ARG A 137 8.92 12.67 -13.06
N ASN A 138 8.03 11.75 -12.68
CA ASN A 138 6.59 11.89 -12.85
C ASN A 138 6.22 12.37 -14.27
N ASP A 139 6.92 11.90 -15.30
CA ASP A 139 6.66 12.35 -16.67
C ASP A 139 5.30 11.81 -17.14
N GLU A 140 4.28 12.67 -17.12
CA GLU A 140 2.85 12.37 -17.29
C GLU A 140 2.44 11.98 -18.72
N SER A 141 3.39 11.87 -19.67
CA SER A 141 3.05 11.79 -21.09
C SER A 141 2.55 10.39 -21.54
N GLU A 142 1.27 10.43 -21.92
CA GLU A 142 0.54 9.71 -22.99
C GLU A 142 0.69 8.19 -23.05
N GLY A 143 -0.27 7.48 -22.45
CA GLY A 143 -0.48 6.05 -22.74
C GLY A 143 -1.34 5.29 -21.73
N ALA A 144 -1.35 5.72 -20.47
CA ALA A 144 -2.17 5.09 -19.44
C ALA A 144 -3.64 5.43 -19.66
N ARG A 145 -4.43 4.48 -20.17
CA ARG A 145 -5.88 4.57 -20.18
C ARG A 145 -6.34 4.85 -18.74
N ASN A 146 -7.06 5.95 -18.54
CA ASN A 146 -7.74 6.30 -17.30
C ASN A 146 -8.83 5.25 -17.03
N ASP A 147 -8.45 4.10 -16.49
CA ASP A 147 -9.39 3.11 -15.99
C ASP A 147 -9.89 3.58 -14.63
N LYS A 148 -11.14 4.06 -14.59
CA LYS A 148 -11.76 4.71 -13.41
C LYS A 148 -12.36 3.70 -12.43
N THR A 149 -11.75 2.53 -12.24
CA THR A 149 -12.33 1.49 -11.37
C THR A 149 -12.36 1.89 -9.90
N LEU A 150 -11.40 2.72 -9.44
CA LEU A 150 -11.33 3.23 -8.07
C LEU A 150 -11.17 4.75 -8.03
N PRO A 151 -11.72 5.41 -7.00
CA PRO A 151 -11.58 6.86 -6.78
C PRO A 151 -10.15 7.28 -6.44
N ASN A 152 -9.85 8.56 -6.62
CA ASN A 152 -8.57 9.17 -6.20
C ASN A 152 -8.56 9.51 -4.72
N HIS A 153 -7.43 9.97 -4.17
CA HIS A 153 -7.28 10.19 -2.73
C HIS A 153 -8.36 11.12 -2.13
N ASN A 154 -8.60 12.28 -2.75
CA ASN A 154 -9.61 13.23 -2.25
C ASN A 154 -11.02 12.65 -2.31
N GLU A 155 -11.32 11.89 -3.34
CA GLU A 155 -12.61 11.23 -3.52
C GLU A 155 -12.79 10.08 -2.51
N CYS A 156 -11.75 9.30 -2.21
CA CYS A 156 -11.75 8.33 -1.13
C CYS A 156 -12.11 8.99 0.21
N LYS A 157 -11.46 10.12 0.54
CA LYS A 157 -11.77 10.88 1.77
C LYS A 157 -13.22 11.36 1.80
N ARG A 158 -13.76 11.83 0.67
CA ARG A 158 -15.18 12.22 0.55
C ARG A 158 -16.10 11.03 0.81
N LEU A 159 -15.85 9.88 0.19
CA LEU A 159 -16.66 8.67 0.35
C LEU A 159 -16.64 8.14 1.78
N ILE A 160 -15.48 8.17 2.45
CA ILE A 160 -15.35 7.82 3.87
C ILE A 160 -16.24 8.73 4.73
N ASN A 161 -16.21 10.05 4.49
CA ASN A 161 -17.03 11.01 5.23
C ASN A 161 -18.54 10.87 4.95
N GLU A 162 -18.91 10.35 3.78
CA GLU A 162 -20.29 10.04 3.39
C GLU A 162 -20.79 8.67 3.89
N GLY A 163 -19.97 7.95 4.66
CA GLY A 163 -20.32 6.62 5.19
C GLY A 163 -20.22 5.49 4.16
N LYS A 164 -19.55 5.74 3.02
CA LYS A 164 -19.29 4.75 1.95
C LYS A 164 -17.91 4.13 2.08
N THR A 165 -17.46 3.92 3.31
CA THR A 165 -16.11 3.44 3.63
C THR A 165 -15.79 2.09 2.97
N SER A 166 -16.77 1.20 2.85
CA SER A 166 -16.62 -0.12 2.21
C SER A 166 -16.29 -0.09 0.72
N GLU A 167 -16.48 1.06 0.06
CA GLU A 167 -16.14 1.22 -1.36
C GLU A 167 -14.63 1.50 -1.57
N VAL A 168 -13.91 1.92 -0.51
CA VAL A 168 -12.56 2.49 -0.65
C VAL A 168 -11.56 2.04 0.41
N ILE A 169 -11.97 1.35 1.46
CA ILE A 169 -11.10 0.83 2.54
C ILE A 169 -11.18 -0.70 2.61
N MET A 170 -10.05 -1.35 2.85
CA MET A 170 -10.03 -2.80 3.06
C MET A 170 -10.89 -3.22 4.26
N ASN A 171 -11.52 -4.39 4.17
CA ASN A 171 -12.22 -5.01 5.29
C ASN A 171 -11.32 -6.00 6.04
N TRP A 172 -11.79 -6.51 7.18
CA TRP A 172 -11.05 -7.46 8.00
C TRP A 172 -10.73 -8.78 7.32
N ASP A 173 -11.54 -9.26 6.38
CA ASP A 173 -11.29 -10.53 5.69
C ASP A 173 -10.11 -10.40 4.71
N MET A 174 -10.06 -9.29 3.96
CA MET A 174 -8.92 -8.92 3.12
C MET A 174 -7.63 -8.79 3.94
N ILE A 175 -7.70 -8.09 5.07
CA ILE A 175 -6.57 -7.90 5.98
C ILE A 175 -6.07 -9.26 6.53
N LYS A 176 -6.99 -10.13 6.97
CA LYS A 176 -6.64 -11.48 7.44
C LYS A 176 -5.97 -12.30 6.34
N GLU A 177 -6.47 -12.24 5.10
CA GLU A 177 -5.84 -12.94 3.98
C GLU A 177 -4.40 -12.44 3.75
N MET A 178 -4.20 -11.13 3.71
CA MET A 178 -2.88 -10.52 3.54
C MET A 178 -1.92 -10.90 4.67
N GLN A 179 -2.41 -10.92 5.91
CA GLN A 179 -1.63 -11.31 7.08
C GLN A 179 -1.26 -12.80 7.06
N GLN A 180 -2.22 -13.67 6.71
CA GLN A 180 -2.01 -15.12 6.61
C GLN A 180 -1.02 -15.51 5.52
N SER A 181 -0.78 -14.64 4.54
CA SER A 181 0.26 -14.84 3.53
C SER A 181 1.68 -14.78 4.12
N GLY A 182 1.86 -14.25 5.34
CA GLY A 182 3.16 -14.05 5.98
C GLY A 182 4.02 -12.95 5.34
N LEU A 183 3.46 -12.17 4.41
CA LEU A 183 4.16 -11.06 3.74
C LEU A 183 3.79 -9.70 4.32
N VAL A 184 2.58 -9.55 4.86
CA VAL A 184 2.06 -8.26 5.28
C VAL A 184 1.76 -8.26 6.77
N ASP A 185 2.37 -7.33 7.49
CA ASP A 185 2.03 -7.03 8.88
C ASP A 185 1.19 -5.75 8.95
N PHE A 186 0.29 -5.69 9.93
CA PHE A 186 -0.61 -4.56 10.13
C PHE A 186 -0.39 -3.90 11.48
N TYR A 187 -0.34 -2.57 11.51
CA TYR A 187 -0.23 -1.77 12.72
C TYR A 187 -1.20 -0.59 12.68
N SER A 188 -1.31 0.13 13.80
CA SER A 188 -2.27 1.24 13.93
C SER A 188 -1.80 2.50 13.20
N HIS A 189 -2.68 3.08 12.38
CA HIS A 189 -2.62 4.46 11.92
C HIS A 189 -3.61 5.35 12.71
N THR A 190 -3.69 5.11 14.01
CA THR A 190 -4.70 5.65 14.95
C THR A 190 -6.10 5.05 14.76
N MET A 191 -6.98 5.31 15.72
CA MET A 191 -8.38 4.90 15.65
C MET A 191 -9.14 5.63 14.56
N SER A 192 -8.99 6.96 14.48
CA SER A 192 -9.92 7.84 13.73
C SER A 192 -9.26 8.68 12.63
N HIS A 193 -7.93 8.60 12.47
CA HIS A 193 -7.17 9.44 11.54
C HIS A 193 -7.31 10.95 11.83
N ARG A 194 -7.66 11.33 13.06
CA ARG A 194 -7.61 12.73 13.52
C ARG A 194 -6.16 13.11 13.76
N LYS A 195 -5.82 14.38 13.51
CA LYS A 195 -4.49 14.90 13.79
C LYS A 195 -4.25 14.84 15.30
N CYS A 196 -3.23 14.09 15.71
CA CYS A 196 -2.92 13.89 17.13
C CYS A 196 -2.68 15.21 17.89
N ALA A 197 -2.14 16.22 17.22
CA ALA A 197 -1.90 17.54 17.80
C ALA A 197 -3.18 18.37 18.06
N GLU A 198 -4.34 17.93 17.54
CA GLU A 198 -5.62 18.64 17.60
C GLU A 198 -6.66 17.91 18.48
N ILE A 199 -6.27 16.84 19.17
CA ILE A 199 -7.13 16.04 20.04
C ILE A 199 -6.61 16.01 21.48
N SER A 200 -7.49 15.77 22.45
CA SER A 200 -7.09 15.74 23.86
C SER A 200 -6.24 14.51 24.18
N GLU A 201 -5.46 14.56 25.26
CA GLU A 201 -4.68 13.41 25.74
C GLU A 201 -5.57 12.21 26.07
N GLU A 202 -6.76 12.46 26.62
CA GLU A 202 -7.77 11.41 26.85
C GLU A 202 -8.29 10.77 25.55
N GLU A 203 -8.36 11.53 24.45
CA GLU A 203 -8.72 11.01 23.13
C GLU A 203 -7.56 10.27 22.44
N LEU A 204 -6.30 10.61 22.77
CA LEU A 204 -5.11 9.95 22.22
C LEU A 204 -4.86 8.55 22.79
N ILE A 205 -5.28 8.32 24.04
CA ILE A 205 -5.01 7.09 24.80
C ILE A 205 -6.14 6.05 24.64
N LYS A 206 -7.26 6.41 23.99
CA LYS A 206 -8.35 5.50 23.63
C LYS A 206 -8.05 4.73 22.35
#